data_AF-A0A961HX83-F1
#
_entry.id   AF-A0A961HX83-F1
#
_cell.length_a   1.000
_cell.length_b   1.000
_cell.length_c   1.000
_cell.angle_alpha   90.00
_cell.angle_beta   90.00
_cell.angle_gamma   90.00
#
_symmetry.space_group_name_H-M   'P 1'
#
loop_
_entity.id
_entity.type
_entity.pdbx_description
1 polymer ?
#
loop_
_entity_poly.entity_id
_entity_poly.type
_entity_poly.pdbx_seq_one_letter_code
_entity_poly.pdbx_strand_id
1 'polypeptide(L)'
;MTGRRQIQVQGELYSGPLPAPDDLLKYDQIVPGAAERLIQMAERQMEHRHKLELIVVSGGSKRAWVGLFFAFLLGLSGILGGIYLISEGKDISGLATVISSAAALIGVFIYGKRSESKQRNRQVESSE
;
A
#
# COMPACT_ATOMS: atom_id res chain seq x y z
N MET A 1 40.54 33.72 -39.95
CA MET A 1 39.47 33.64 -38.94
C MET A 1 38.70 32.35 -39.17
N THR A 2 38.89 31.34 -38.34
CA THR A 2 38.25 30.02 -38.48
C THR A 2 36.97 30.00 -37.63
N GLY A 3 35.80 30.04 -38.28
CA GLY A 3 34.51 29.99 -37.60
C GLY A 3 34.19 28.58 -37.12
N ARG A 4 34.08 28.38 -35.81
CA ARG A 4 33.56 27.13 -35.23
C ARG A 4 32.06 27.04 -35.51
N ARG A 5 31.67 26.05 -36.31
CA ARG A 5 30.27 25.64 -36.46
C ARG A 5 29.85 24.93 -35.17
N GLN A 6 28.96 25.53 -34.38
CA GLN A 6 28.29 24.80 -33.32
C GLN A 6 27.19 23.95 -33.95
N ILE A 7 27.23 22.64 -33.71
CA ILE A 7 26.19 21.70 -34.11
C ILE A 7 25.19 21.66 -32.96
N GLN A 8 24.00 22.22 -33.17
CA GLN A 8 22.90 22.09 -32.22
C GLN A 8 22.17 20.79 -32.50
N VAL A 9 22.36 19.78 -31.66
CA VAL A 9 21.60 18.53 -31.73
C VAL A 9 20.24 18.78 -31.08
N GLN A 10 19.17 18.87 -31.88
CA GLN A 10 17.81 18.83 -31.37
C GLN A 10 17.47 17.36 -31.08
N GLY A 11 17.37 17.00 -29.80
CA GLY A 11 16.78 15.73 -29.38
C GLY A 11 15.35 15.97 -28.94
N GLU A 12 14.38 15.34 -29.60
CA GLU A 12 13.01 15.29 -29.10
C GLU A 12 12.96 14.33 -27.91
N LEU A 13 12.85 14.85 -26.69
CA LEU A 13 12.63 14.01 -25.51
C LEU A 13 11.18 13.52 -25.52
N TYR A 14 10.95 12.36 -26.11
CA TYR A 14 9.70 11.65 -25.92
C TYR A 14 9.72 10.93 -24.57
N SER A 15 8.73 11.21 -23.72
CA SER A 15 8.57 10.56 -22.42
C SER A 15 7.22 9.87 -22.37
N GLY A 16 7.26 8.54 -22.34
CA GLY A 16 6.09 7.69 -22.30
C GLY A 16 6.52 6.23 -22.14
N PRO A 17 5.58 5.32 -21.81
CA PRO A 17 5.87 3.89 -21.69
C PRO A 17 6.22 3.23 -23.03
N LEU A 18 6.01 3.95 -24.14
CA LEU A 18 6.34 3.54 -25.50
C LEU A 18 7.40 4.48 -26.10
N PRO A 19 8.14 4.03 -27.13
CA PRO A 19 8.94 4.92 -27.96
C PRO A 19 8.04 5.80 -28.85
N ALA A 20 8.63 6.82 -29.49
CA ALA A 20 7.92 7.60 -30.49
C ALA A 20 7.46 6.70 -31.66
N PRO A 21 6.35 7.02 -32.34
CA PRO A 21 5.83 6.21 -33.45
C PRO A 21 6.87 5.95 -34.56
N ASP A 22 7.67 6.97 -34.90
CA ASP A 22 8.73 6.85 -35.90
C ASP A 22 9.85 5.89 -35.47
N ASP A 23 10.15 5.81 -34.17
CA ASP A 23 11.13 4.89 -33.65
C ASP A 23 10.59 3.47 -33.52
N LEU A 24 9.31 3.29 -33.17
CA LEU A 24 8.62 2.00 -33.21
C LEU A 24 8.69 1.38 -34.61
N LEU A 25 8.47 2.19 -35.65
CA LEU A 25 8.57 1.75 -37.04
C LEU A 25 10.00 1.33 -37.42
N LYS A 26 11.03 2.05 -36.92
CA LYS A 26 12.45 1.63 -37.10
C LYS A 26 12.75 0.31 -36.38
N TYR A 27 12.24 0.12 -35.15
CA TYR A 27 12.41 -1.13 -34.42
C TYR A 27 11.81 -2.31 -35.17
N ASP A 28 10.63 -2.14 -35.76
CA ASP A 28 9.97 -3.19 -36.54
C ASP A 28 10.71 -3.52 -37.83
N GLN A 29 11.34 -2.52 -38.46
CA GLN A 29 12.19 -2.75 -39.63
C GLN A 29 13.48 -3.52 -39.31
N ILE A 30 14.07 -3.29 -38.12
CA ILE A 30 15.29 -4.01 -37.69
C ILE A 30 14.94 -5.43 -37.26
N VAL A 31 13.85 -5.59 -36.50
CA VAL A 31 13.34 -6.87 -36.03
C VAL A 31 11.83 -6.92 -36.30
N PRO A 32 11.39 -7.68 -37.33
CA PRO A 32 9.97 -7.78 -37.66
C PRO A 32 9.12 -8.24 -36.46
N GLY A 33 8.06 -7.50 -36.16
CA GLY A 33 7.17 -7.73 -35.03
C GLY A 33 7.68 -7.17 -33.69
N ALA A 34 8.77 -6.40 -33.68
CA ALA A 34 9.26 -5.76 -32.46
C ALA A 34 8.33 -4.66 -31.95
N ALA A 35 7.69 -3.89 -32.85
CA ALA A 35 6.76 -2.84 -32.43
C ALA A 35 5.58 -3.43 -31.63
N GLU A 36 4.98 -4.50 -32.13
CA GLU A 36 3.89 -5.22 -31.46
C GLU A 36 4.32 -5.75 -30.08
N ARG A 37 5.51 -6.36 -29.97
CA ARG A 37 6.03 -6.85 -28.68
C ARG A 37 6.29 -5.72 -27.68
N LEU A 38 6.77 -4.57 -28.14
CA LEU A 38 6.97 -3.39 -27.30
C LEU A 38 5.64 -2.82 -26.79
N ILE A 39 4.62 -2.77 -27.67
CA ILE A 39 3.26 -2.37 -27.30
C ILE A 39 2.69 -3.32 -26.23
N GLN A 40 2.72 -4.63 -26.47
CA GLN A 40 2.27 -5.62 -25.49
C GLN A 40 3.05 -5.55 -24.17
N MET A 41 4.35 -5.29 -24.22
CA MET A 41 5.16 -5.13 -23.02
C MET A 41 4.70 -3.91 -22.23
N ALA A 42 4.46 -2.77 -22.88
CA ALA A 42 3.96 -1.56 -22.24
C ALA A 42 2.56 -1.79 -21.64
N GLU A 43 1.65 -2.45 -22.36
CA GLU A 43 0.32 -2.82 -21.86
C GLU A 43 0.41 -3.68 -20.60
N ARG A 44 1.25 -4.72 -20.60
CA ARG A 44 1.44 -5.57 -19.42
C ARG A 44 2.01 -4.80 -18.24
N GLN A 45 2.93 -3.87 -18.48
CA GLN A 45 3.47 -2.99 -17.43
C GLN A 45 2.37 -2.08 -16.86
N MET A 46 1.52 -1.50 -17.71
CA MET A 46 0.38 -0.70 -17.28
C MET A 46 -0.63 -1.52 -16.48
N GLU A 47 -0.99 -2.71 -16.95
CA GLU A 47 -1.87 -3.62 -16.20
C GLU A 47 -1.29 -4.01 -14.84
N HIS A 48 0.00 -4.34 -14.80
CA HIS A 48 0.68 -4.70 -13.56
C HIS A 48 0.63 -3.53 -12.57
N ARG A 49 0.97 -2.32 -13.03
CA ARG A 49 0.88 -1.11 -12.23
C ARG A 49 -0.55 -0.85 -11.75
N HIS A 50 -1.55 -0.98 -12.62
CA HIS A 50 -2.94 -0.81 -12.25
C HIS A 50 -3.39 -1.83 -11.19
N LYS A 51 -2.98 -3.10 -11.32
CA LYS A 51 -3.23 -4.14 -10.31
C LYS A 51 -2.61 -3.77 -8.96
N LEU A 52 -1.38 -3.25 -8.95
CA LEU A 52 -0.74 -2.77 -7.71
C LEU A 52 -1.48 -1.57 -7.11
N GLU A 53 -1.88 -0.60 -7.93
CA GLU A 53 -2.68 0.56 -7.49
C GLU A 53 -3.99 0.10 -6.84
N LEU A 54 -4.71 -0.86 -7.45
CA LEU A 54 -5.92 -1.45 -6.88
C LEU A 54 -5.68 -2.19 -5.55
N ILE A 55 -4.57 -2.93 -5.43
CA ILE A 55 -4.20 -3.63 -4.19
C ILE A 55 -3.89 -2.61 -3.09
N VAL A 56 -3.17 -1.54 -3.40
CA VAL A 56 -2.83 -0.48 -2.43
C VAL A 56 -4.09 0.24 -1.95
N VAL A 57 -4.99 0.60 -2.87
CA VAL A 57 -6.25 1.27 -2.54
C VAL A 57 -7.18 0.35 -1.71
N SER A 58 -7.31 -0.92 -2.09
CA SER A 58 -8.21 -1.86 -1.39
C SER A 58 -7.60 -2.48 -0.12
N GLY A 59 -6.28 -2.52 0.00
CA GLY A 59 -5.55 -3.13 1.10
C GLY A 59 -5.60 -2.35 2.41
N GLY A 60 -5.93 -1.05 2.37
CA GLY A 60 -6.17 -0.24 3.57
C GLY A 60 -7.38 -0.74 4.36
N SER A 61 -8.51 -0.95 3.67
CA SER A 61 -9.77 -1.33 4.31
C SER A 61 -9.71 -2.71 4.96
N LYS A 62 -9.12 -3.71 4.30
CA LYS A 62 -9.06 -5.09 4.81
C LYS A 62 -8.30 -5.18 6.15
N ARG A 63 -7.21 -4.41 6.30
CA ARG A 63 -6.42 -4.40 7.55
C ARG A 63 -7.20 -3.78 8.71
N ALA A 64 -7.97 -2.72 8.46
CA ALA A 64 -8.81 -2.09 9.47
C ALA A 64 -9.91 -3.04 9.98
N TRP A 65 -10.58 -3.77 9.06
CA TRP A 65 -11.63 -4.73 9.42
C TRP A 65 -11.13 -5.86 10.32
N VAL A 66 -9.94 -6.41 10.04
CA VAL A 66 -9.34 -7.47 10.88
C VAL A 66 -9.03 -6.95 12.28
N GLY A 67 -8.45 -5.76 12.40
CA GLY A 67 -8.17 -5.13 13.70
C GLY A 67 -9.44 -4.88 14.51
N LEU A 68 -10.50 -4.37 13.86
CA LEU A 68 -11.79 -4.13 14.49
C LEU A 68 -12.44 -5.43 14.97
N PHE A 69 -12.36 -6.51 14.17
CA PHE A 69 -12.91 -7.80 14.54
C PHE A 69 -12.23 -8.40 15.78
N PHE A 70 -10.90 -8.35 15.86
CA PHE A 70 -10.17 -8.81 17.05
C PHE A 70 -10.45 -7.94 18.28
N ALA A 71 -10.55 -6.62 18.12
CA ALA A 71 -10.93 -5.72 19.21
C ALA A 71 -12.35 -6.03 19.70
N PHE A 72 -13.31 -6.24 18.79
CA PHE A 72 -14.67 -6.64 19.14
C PHE A 72 -14.68 -7.96 19.92
N LEU A 73 -13.95 -8.97 19.47
CA LEU A 73 -13.89 -10.26 20.14
C LEU A 73 -13.28 -10.18 21.55
N LEU A 74 -12.21 -9.39 21.73
CA LEU A 74 -11.60 -9.16 23.05
C LEU A 74 -12.54 -8.41 23.99
N GLY A 75 -13.20 -7.35 23.50
CA GLY A 75 -14.17 -6.60 24.29
C GLY A 75 -15.36 -7.47 24.71
N LEU A 76 -15.91 -8.26 23.77
CA LEU A 76 -17.01 -9.18 24.04
C LEU A 76 -16.62 -10.23 25.09
N SER A 77 -15.44 -10.82 24.96
CA SER A 77 -14.91 -11.79 25.93
C SER A 77 -14.77 -11.18 27.34
N GLY A 78 -14.25 -9.95 27.44
CA GLY A 78 -14.12 -9.24 28.72
C GLY A 78 -15.46 -8.95 29.39
N ILE A 79 -16.47 -8.54 28.62
CA ILE A 79 -17.82 -8.29 29.14
C ILE A 79 -18.46 -9.60 29.63
N LEU A 80 -18.44 -10.67 28.83
CA LEU A 80 -19.01 -11.96 29.19
C LEU A 80 -18.31 -12.56 30.42
N GLY A 81 -16.98 -12.52 30.45
CA GLY A 81 -16.18 -12.97 31.59
C GLY A 81 -16.45 -12.15 32.85
N GLY A 82 -16.59 -10.83 32.72
CA GLY A 82 -16.95 -9.94 33.83
C GLY A 82 -18.32 -10.25 34.42
N ILE A 83 -19.35 -10.40 33.58
CA ILE A 83 -20.71 -10.77 34.00
C ILE A 83 -20.70 -12.12 34.73
N TYR A 84 -19.98 -13.11 34.20
CA TYR A 84 -19.85 -14.43 34.83
C TYR A 84 -19.18 -14.34 36.21
N LEU A 85 -18.09 -13.58 36.36
CA LEU A 85 -17.39 -13.41 37.63
C LEU A 85 -18.22 -12.68 38.70
N ILE A 86 -19.02 -11.70 38.30
CA ILE A 86 -19.95 -11.01 39.20
C ILE A 86 -21.05 -11.97 39.67
N SER A 87 -21.54 -12.85 38.79
CA SER A 87 -22.56 -13.84 39.16
C SER A 87 -22.10 -14.86 40.22
N GLU A 88 -20.79 -15.11 40.30
CA GLU A 88 -20.14 -15.96 41.32
C GLU A 88 -19.79 -15.20 42.61
N GLY A 89 -20.21 -13.94 42.75
CA GLY A 89 -20.04 -13.14 43.98
C GLY A 89 -18.61 -12.64 44.22
N LYS A 90 -17.73 -12.65 43.20
CA LYS A 90 -16.35 -12.18 43.30
C LYS A 90 -16.19 -10.77 42.73
N ASP A 91 -16.72 -9.78 43.45
CA ASP A 91 -16.78 -8.36 43.02
C ASP A 91 -15.42 -7.78 42.59
N ILE A 92 -14.35 -8.04 43.35
CA ILE A 92 -13.00 -7.52 43.04
C ILE A 92 -12.46 -8.12 41.73
N SER A 93 -12.74 -9.40 41.48
CA SER A 93 -12.29 -10.07 40.26
C SER A 93 -13.09 -9.64 39.02
N GLY A 94 -14.39 -9.34 39.19
CA GLY A 94 -15.23 -8.77 38.14
C GLY A 94 -14.71 -7.40 37.71
N LEU A 95 -14.40 -6.53 38.68
CA LEU A 95 -13.85 -5.20 38.43
C LEU A 95 -12.46 -5.26 37.75
N ALA A 96 -11.58 -6.15 38.21
CA ALA A 96 -10.27 -6.37 37.58
C ALA A 96 -10.39 -6.86 36.11
N THR A 97 -11.37 -7.72 35.82
CA THR A 97 -11.63 -8.22 34.47
C THR A 97 -12.13 -7.11 33.53
N VAL A 98 -13.00 -6.23 34.02
CA VAL A 98 -13.47 -5.08 33.23
C VAL A 98 -12.33 -4.08 32.96
N ILE A 99 -11.49 -3.78 33.96
CA ILE A 99 -10.34 -2.86 33.76
C ILE A 99 -9.32 -3.45 32.79
N SER A 100 -9.00 -4.74 32.92
CA SER A 100 -8.01 -5.40 32.05
C SER A 100 -8.48 -5.50 30.59
N SER A 101 -9.77 -5.79 30.36
CA SER A 101 -10.34 -5.79 29.01
C SER A 101 -10.35 -4.39 28.39
N ALA A 102 -10.69 -3.35 29.15
CA ALA A 102 -10.59 -1.97 28.69
C ALA A 102 -9.13 -1.57 28.36
N ALA A 103 -8.18 -1.93 29.20
CA ALA A 103 -6.75 -1.68 28.96
C ALA A 103 -6.23 -2.40 27.71
N ALA A 104 -6.69 -3.64 27.46
CA ALA A 104 -6.35 -4.39 26.27
C ALA A 104 -6.85 -3.69 24.99
N LEU A 105 -8.10 -3.21 24.98
CA LEU A 105 -8.67 -2.46 23.85
C LEU A 105 -7.90 -1.16 23.57
N ILE A 106 -7.59 -0.40 24.62
CA ILE A 106 -6.79 0.82 24.53
C ILE A 106 -5.39 0.49 23.98
N GLY A 107 -4.77 -0.60 24.46
CA GLY A 107 -3.47 -1.07 23.97
C GLY A 107 -3.48 -1.42 22.49
N VAL A 108 -4.49 -2.16 22.02
CA VAL A 108 -4.66 -2.48 20.59
C VAL A 108 -4.83 -1.22 19.75
N PHE A 109 -5.63 -0.25 20.23
CA PHE A 109 -5.85 1.02 19.52
C PHE A 109 -4.57 1.87 19.42
N ILE A 110 -3.80 1.97 20.52
CA ILE A 110 -2.51 2.69 20.54
C ILE A 110 -1.49 2.02 19.61
N TYR A 111 -1.41 0.68 19.64
CA TYR A 111 -0.52 -0.07 18.76
C TYR A 111 -0.89 0.13 17.28
N GLY A 112 -2.19 0.10 16.95
CA GLY A 112 -2.70 0.40 15.62
C GLY A 112 -2.22 1.76 15.11
N LYS A 113 -2.42 2.82 15.91
CA LYS A 113 -1.99 4.19 15.56
C LYS A 113 -0.47 4.32 15.37
N ARG A 114 0.32 3.57 16.16
CA ARG A 114 1.80 3.55 16.02
C ARG A 114 2.26 2.80 14.77
N SER A 115 1.54 1.76 14.38
CA SER A 115 1.83 1.00 13.15
C SER A 115 1.62 1.84 11.89
N GLU A 116 0.54 2.62 11.85
CA GLU A 116 0.24 3.52 10.74
C GLU A 116 1.32 4.61 10.56
N SER A 117 1.77 5.20 11.67
CA SER A 117 2.82 6.23 11.64
C SER A 117 4.18 5.67 11.22
N LYS A 118 4.51 4.43 11.60
CA LYS A 118 5.74 3.75 11.14
C LYS A 118 5.71 3.42 9.64
N GLN A 119 4.55 3.07 9.09
CA GLN A 119 4.39 2.81 7.66
C GLN A 119 4.53 4.11 6.84
N ARG A 120 3.94 5.21 7.32
CA ARG A 120 4.08 6.53 6.67
C ARG A 120 5.53 7.01 6.62
N ASN A 121 6.27 6.89 7.72
CA ASN A 121 7.67 7.34 7.76
C ASN A 121 8.59 6.52 6.84
N ARG A 122 8.38 5.21 6.72
CA ARG A 122 9.14 4.37 5.78
C ARG A 122 8.88 4.72 4.32
N GLN A 123 7.65 5.13 4.00
CA GLN A 123 7.30 5.55 2.65
C GLN A 123 8.00 6.87 2.29
N VAL A 124 8.11 7.81 3.23
CA VAL A 124 8.85 9.07 3.05
C VAL A 124 10.35 8.82 2.86
N GLU A 125 10.97 7.97 3.70
CA GLU A 125 12.39 7.63 3.62
C GLU A 125 12.76 6.87 2.33
N SER A 126 11.84 6.09 1.75
CA SER A 126 12.06 5.43 0.45
C SER A 126 11.92 6.34 -0.77
N SER A 127 11.42 7.57 -0.56
CA SER A 127 11.21 8.58 -1.60
C SER A 127 12.23 9.73 -1.57
N GLU A 128 13.16 9.70 -0.61
CA GLU A 128 14.36 10.56 -0.53
C GLU A 128 15.59 9.81 -1.07
#